data_AF-A0A2M6Y0J0-F1
#
_entry.id   AF-A0A2M6Y0J0-F1
#
_cell.length_a   1.000
_cell.length_b   1.000
_cell.length_c   1.000
_cell.angle_alpha   90.00
_cell.angle_beta   90.00
_cell.angle_gamma   90.00
#
_symmetry.space_group_name_H-M   'P 1'
#
loop_
_entity.id
_entity.type
_entity.pdbx_description
1 polymer ?
#
loop_
_entity_poly.entity_id
_entity_poly.type
_entity_poly.pdbx_seq_one_letter_code
_entity_poly.pdbx_strand_id
1 'polypeptide(L)'
;MQVLRRESFKSGGAADALFYVEVALCDIRSYFHFLCGVSGAGKTFSGFCLWYSHEILKIALIGAFSSGKSAVLEFFAEAGYKTFSADKTAHYLMRKDAVVREKIISKFGKSVTFKDGRISRKKLGKTVFADEKKMRVLESILHPAIKRNLLKKMKGLGKAAVENPLLFRMKMAGFVDKIVLVKSDFSKIEKNIAKRGIAAPRAELILSYQRRNLKYPRRPHFIILNTGDLRRLRKDTRDVIKALENERRNV
;
A
#
# COMPACT_ATOMS: atom_id res chain seq x y z
N MET A 1 -27.13 0.30 -13.78
CA MET A 1 -26.43 -0.85 -14.40
C MET A 1 -25.81 -0.34 -15.69
N GLN A 2 -24.49 -0.21 -15.76
CA GLN A 2 -23.80 0.23 -16.98
C GLN A 2 -23.03 -0.95 -17.55
N VAL A 3 -23.40 -1.39 -18.75
CA VAL A 3 -22.65 -2.40 -19.51
C VAL A 3 -21.47 -1.67 -20.17
N LEU A 4 -20.24 -1.97 -19.76
CA LEU A 4 -19.06 -1.22 -20.19
C LEU A 4 -18.43 -1.76 -21.49
N ARG A 5 -18.72 -3.00 -21.88
CA ARG A 5 -18.24 -3.57 -23.14
C ARG A 5 -19.03 -4.81 -23.54
N ARG A 6 -19.31 -4.96 -24.84
CA ARG A 6 -19.73 -6.20 -25.48
C ARG A 6 -18.66 -6.55 -26.50
N GLU A 7 -17.97 -7.67 -26.30
CA GLU A 7 -17.10 -8.26 -27.34
C GLU A 7 -17.66 -9.63 -27.70
N SER A 8 -17.89 -9.84 -28.99
CA SER A 8 -18.35 -11.11 -29.55
C SER A 8 -17.16 -11.94 -30.02
N PHE A 9 -16.96 -13.12 -29.46
CA PHE A 9 -16.00 -14.09 -29.98
C PHE A 9 -16.77 -15.13 -30.81
N LYS A 10 -16.46 -15.24 -32.10
CA LYS A 10 -16.92 -16.36 -32.92
C LYS A 10 -15.93 -17.50 -32.76
N SER A 11 -16.23 -18.49 -31.93
CA SER A 11 -15.60 -19.80 -32.05
C SER A 11 -16.13 -20.45 -33.34
N GLY A 12 -15.21 -20.90 -34.20
CA GLY A 12 -15.57 -21.51 -35.48
C GLY A 12 -16.38 -22.79 -35.27
N GLY A 13 -17.66 -22.74 -35.61
CA GLY A 13 -18.61 -23.84 -35.54
C GLY A 13 -20.03 -23.31 -35.44
N ALA A 14 -20.89 -23.62 -36.40
CA ALA A 14 -22.25 -23.10 -36.52
C ALA A 14 -23.19 -23.71 -35.47
N ALA A 15 -23.07 -23.32 -34.19
CA ALA A 15 -24.13 -23.48 -33.18
C ALA A 15 -23.86 -22.69 -31.88
N ASP A 16 -22.61 -22.38 -31.54
CA ASP A 16 -22.29 -21.84 -30.21
C ASP A 16 -21.70 -20.43 -30.28
N ALA A 17 -22.53 -19.44 -29.97
CA ALA A 17 -22.07 -18.08 -29.68
C ALA A 17 -21.92 -17.92 -28.17
N LEU A 18 -20.69 -17.84 -27.68
CA LEU A 18 -20.38 -17.44 -26.32
C LEU A 18 -20.40 -15.92 -26.23
N PHE A 19 -21.32 -15.38 -25.41
CA PHE A 19 -21.40 -13.95 -25.15
C PHE A 19 -20.68 -13.64 -23.84
N TYR A 20 -19.68 -12.76 -23.94
CA TYR A 20 -18.97 -12.23 -22.78
C TYR A 20 -19.63 -10.91 -22.37
N VAL A 21 -20.15 -10.85 -21.14
CA VAL A 21 -20.72 -9.61 -20.60
C VAL A 21 -19.99 -9.24 -19.32
N GLU A 22 -19.22 -8.16 -19.36
CA GLU A 22 -18.73 -7.51 -18.14
C GLU A 22 -19.84 -6.62 -17.57
N VAL A 23 -20.36 -7.00 -16.40
CA VAL A 23 -21.34 -6.20 -15.67
C VAL A 23 -20.66 -5.59 -14.45
N ALA A 24 -20.45 -4.28 -14.47
CA ALA A 24 -20.08 -3.51 -13.28
C ALA A 24 -21.35 -3.18 -12.49
N LEU A 25 -21.58 -3.86 -11.37
CA LEU A 25 -22.57 -3.42 -10.39
C LEU A 25 -21.98 -2.32 -9.49
N CYS A 26 -22.86 -1.45 -8.99
CA CYS A 26 -22.57 -0.14 -8.40
C CYS A 26 -21.77 -0.15 -7.07
N ASP A 27 -21.20 -1.29 -6.67
CA ASP A 27 -20.29 -1.39 -5.55
C ASP A 27 -18.92 -1.86 -6.06
N ILE A 28 -17.89 -1.02 -5.90
CA ILE A 28 -16.56 -1.08 -6.54
C ILE A 28 -15.73 -2.32 -6.13
N ARG A 29 -16.32 -3.28 -5.41
CA ARG A 29 -15.63 -4.35 -4.67
C ARG A 29 -15.75 -5.73 -5.30
N SER A 30 -16.60 -5.91 -6.33
CA SER A 30 -16.79 -7.21 -6.99
C SER A 30 -16.89 -7.02 -8.51
N TYR A 31 -16.03 -7.70 -9.27
CA TYR A 31 -16.17 -7.81 -10.73
C TYR A 31 -16.93 -9.10 -11.03
N PHE A 32 -18.01 -9.00 -11.80
CA PHE A 32 -18.78 -10.15 -12.27
C PHE A 32 -18.34 -10.50 -13.69
N HIS A 33 -17.86 -11.73 -13.88
CA HIS A 33 -17.68 -12.30 -15.21
C HIS A 33 -18.89 -13.18 -15.53
N PHE A 34 -19.73 -12.75 -16.48
CA PHE A 34 -20.78 -13.59 -17.03
C PHE A 34 -20.24 -14.33 -18.26
N LEU A 35 -20.14 -15.66 -18.16
CA LEU A 35 -20.00 -16.56 -19.31
C LEU A 35 -21.39 -17.10 -19.64
N CYS A 36 -21.99 -16.59 -20.72
CA CYS A 36 -23.24 -17.12 -21.24
C CYS A 36 -22.97 -17.93 -22.51
N GLY A 37 -23.25 -19.24 -22.46
CA GLY A 37 -23.39 -20.06 -23.67
C GLY A 37 -24.84 -20.00 -24.16
N VAL A 38 -25.04 -19.79 -25.46
CA VAL A 38 -26.36 -19.89 -26.09
C VAL A 38 -26.37 -21.18 -26.90
N SER A 39 -27.12 -22.19 -26.46
CA SER A 39 -27.48 -23.31 -27.32
C SER A 39 -28.82 -23.00 -28.02
N GLY A 40 -28.87 -23.32 -29.31
CA GLY A 40 -29.99 -22.97 -30.18
C GLY A 40 -31.32 -23.62 -29.81
N ALA A 41 -32.39 -22.94 -30.23
CA ALA A 41 -33.80 -23.35 -30.21
C ALA A 41 -34.50 -23.39 -28.83
N GLY A 42 -34.81 -22.19 -28.31
CA GLY A 42 -36.01 -21.98 -27.50
C GLY A 42 -35.97 -22.47 -26.04
N LYS A 43 -35.98 -21.49 -25.13
CA LYS A 43 -36.45 -21.61 -23.74
C LYS A 43 -35.67 -22.55 -22.82
N THR A 44 -34.44 -22.16 -22.43
CA THR A 44 -33.96 -22.20 -21.03
C THR A 44 -32.61 -21.50 -20.91
N PHE A 45 -32.51 -20.46 -20.10
CA PHE A 45 -31.24 -19.86 -19.67
C PHE A 45 -30.71 -20.66 -18.46
N SER A 46 -29.88 -21.69 -18.67
CA SER A 46 -29.09 -22.26 -17.57
C SER A 46 -27.71 -21.59 -17.54
N GLY A 47 -27.66 -20.37 -17.03
CA GLY A 47 -26.39 -19.69 -16.79
C GLY A 47 -25.70 -20.31 -15.57
N PHE A 48 -24.60 -21.06 -15.77
CA PHE A 48 -23.74 -21.49 -14.68
C PHE A 48 -22.92 -20.27 -14.23
N CYS A 49 -23.37 -19.60 -13.17
CA CYS A 49 -22.72 -18.41 -12.64
C CYS A 49 -21.46 -18.82 -11.87
N LEU A 50 -20.32 -18.94 -12.56
CA LEU A 50 -19.02 -19.09 -11.90
C LEU A 50 -18.69 -17.78 -11.19
N TRP A 51 -18.94 -17.74 -9.88
CA TRP A 51 -18.57 -16.64 -8.99
C TRP A 51 -17.05 -16.51 -8.88
N TYR A 52 -16.42 -15.82 -9.83
CA TYR A 52 -15.01 -15.45 -9.74
C TYR A 52 -14.89 -14.10 -9.01
N SER A 53 -15.02 -14.13 -7.69
CA SER A 53 -14.69 -12.99 -6.85
C SER A 53 -13.17 -12.80 -6.91
N HIS A 54 -12.70 -11.85 -7.73
CA HIS A 54 -11.30 -11.45 -7.69
C HIS A 54 -10.98 -11.04 -6.25
N GLU A 55 -10.06 -11.77 -5.65
CA GLU A 55 -9.81 -11.82 -4.21
C GLU A 55 -9.20 -10.53 -3.63
N ILE A 56 -9.97 -9.45 -3.52
CA ILE A 56 -9.42 -8.16 -3.07
C ILE A 56 -9.23 -8.15 -1.55
N LEU A 57 -7.96 -8.10 -1.10
CA LEU A 57 -7.59 -7.92 0.30
C LEU A 57 -6.41 -6.95 0.41
N LYS A 58 -6.66 -5.75 0.93
CA LYS A 58 -5.71 -4.65 1.06
C LYS A 58 -5.35 -4.42 2.52
N ILE A 59 -4.08 -4.62 2.85
CA ILE A 59 -3.56 -4.53 4.21
C ILE A 59 -2.67 -3.29 4.35
N ALA A 60 -2.88 -2.47 5.37
CA ALA A 60 -1.91 -1.44 5.75
C ALA A 60 -1.00 -1.93 6.88
N LEU A 61 0.31 -1.83 6.67
CA LEU A 61 1.31 -2.00 7.72
C LEU A 61 1.71 -0.63 8.28
N ILE A 62 1.47 -0.42 9.57
CA ILE A 62 1.82 0.81 10.30
C ILE A 62 2.81 0.49 11.43
N GLY A 63 3.48 1.51 11.97
CA GLY A 63 4.52 1.33 13.00
C GLY A 63 5.65 2.35 12.90
N ALA A 64 6.45 2.47 13.95
CA ALA A 64 7.61 3.37 14.00
C ALA A 64 8.68 3.02 12.93
N PHE A 65 9.42 4.02 12.46
CA PHE A 65 10.69 3.82 11.78
C PHE A 65 11.57 2.84 12.55
N SER A 66 12.24 1.94 11.84
CA SER A 66 13.05 0.87 12.43
C SER A 66 12.30 -0.17 13.29
N SER A 67 10.95 -0.20 13.29
CA SER A 67 10.17 -1.22 14.01
C SER A 67 10.13 -2.61 13.34
N GLY A 68 10.68 -2.76 12.14
CA GLY A 68 10.68 -4.04 11.40
C GLY A 68 9.59 -4.19 10.34
N LYS A 69 8.81 -3.13 10.06
CA LYS A 69 7.78 -3.13 9.01
C LYS A 69 8.25 -3.64 7.65
N SER A 70 9.46 -3.27 7.22
CA SER A 70 9.97 -3.70 5.90
C SER A 70 10.17 -5.22 5.84
N ALA A 71 10.61 -5.85 6.94
CA ALA A 71 10.71 -7.32 7.01
C ALA A 71 9.33 -7.98 7.05
N VAL A 72 8.37 -7.41 7.80
CA VAL A 72 6.98 -7.86 7.78
C VAL A 72 6.41 -7.75 6.36
N LEU A 73 6.66 -6.65 5.66
CA LEU A 73 6.23 -6.44 4.27
C LEU A 73 6.83 -7.50 3.34
N GLU A 74 8.09 -7.89 3.52
CA GLU A 74 8.71 -9.00 2.78
C GLU A 74 7.99 -10.33 3.03
N PHE A 75 7.61 -10.63 4.27
CA PHE A 75 6.85 -11.85 4.57
C PHE A 75 5.44 -11.85 3.95
N PHE A 76 4.79 -10.68 3.84
CA PHE A 76 3.55 -10.56 3.05
C PHE A 76 3.81 -10.82 1.56
N ALA A 77 4.94 -10.36 1.02
CA ALA A 77 5.32 -10.64 -0.37
C ALA A 77 5.53 -12.14 -0.62
N GLU A 78 6.22 -12.82 0.31
CA GLU A 78 6.40 -14.29 0.27
C GLU A 78 5.07 -15.04 0.30
N ALA A 79 4.06 -14.49 0.97
CA ALA A 79 2.70 -15.04 1.02
C ALA A 79 1.83 -14.65 -0.20
N GLY A 80 2.42 -14.08 -1.25
CA GLY A 80 1.72 -13.77 -2.50
C GLY A 80 1.04 -12.40 -2.56
N TYR A 81 1.22 -11.53 -1.55
CA TYR A 81 0.69 -10.17 -1.61
C TYR A 81 1.55 -9.31 -2.53
N LYS A 82 0.92 -8.46 -3.34
CA LYS A 82 1.63 -7.36 -3.99
C LYS A 82 1.96 -6.29 -2.96
N THR A 83 3.23 -5.95 -2.82
CA THR A 83 3.69 -5.09 -1.74
C THR A 83 4.10 -3.70 -2.19
N PHE A 84 3.75 -2.70 -1.39
CA PHE A 84 4.02 -1.30 -1.64
C PHE A 84 4.60 -0.65 -0.40
N SER A 85 5.44 0.37 -0.60
CA SER A 85 5.98 1.19 0.49
C SER A 85 5.77 2.66 0.16
N ALA A 86 5.15 3.39 1.08
CA ALA A 86 4.94 4.83 0.97
C ALA A 86 6.29 5.56 0.87
N ASP A 87 7.31 5.12 1.61
CA ASP A 87 8.66 5.71 1.59
C ASP A 87 9.34 5.48 0.24
N LYS A 88 9.29 4.25 -0.31
CA LYS A 88 9.81 3.97 -1.65
C LYS A 88 9.06 4.78 -2.72
N THR A 89 7.75 4.96 -2.54
CA THR A 89 6.92 5.77 -3.46
C THR A 89 7.29 7.25 -3.38
N ALA A 90 7.51 7.80 -2.19
CA ALA A 90 8.00 9.17 -2.01
C ALA A 90 9.34 9.38 -2.73
N HIS A 91 10.28 8.45 -2.58
CA HIS A 91 11.57 8.50 -3.28
C HIS A 91 11.42 8.46 -4.79
N TYR A 92 10.54 7.58 -5.29
CA TYR A 92 10.26 7.48 -6.71
C TYR A 92 9.69 8.79 -7.26
N LEU A 93 8.70 9.38 -6.58
CA LEU A 93 8.05 10.63 -7.00
C LEU A 93 9.01 11.80 -6.98
N MET A 94 9.79 12.00 -5.91
CA MET A 94 10.81 13.07 -5.87
C MET A 94 11.84 12.97 -7.01
N ARG A 95 12.07 11.76 -7.56
CA ARG A 95 13.02 11.54 -8.65
C ARG A 95 12.36 11.68 -10.03
N LYS A 96 11.18 11.12 -10.21
CA LYS A 96 10.56 10.87 -11.52
C LYS A 96 9.36 11.77 -11.82
N ASP A 97 8.71 12.33 -10.81
CA ASP A 97 7.59 13.25 -10.99
C ASP A 97 8.12 14.70 -11.03
N ALA A 98 8.09 15.30 -12.22
CA ALA A 98 8.60 16.65 -12.44
C ALA A 98 7.85 17.69 -11.60
N VAL A 99 6.52 17.55 -11.50
CA VAL A 99 5.66 18.48 -10.73
C VAL A 99 5.99 18.40 -9.24
N VAL A 100 6.16 17.20 -8.69
CA VAL A 100 6.58 17.03 -7.28
C VAL A 100 7.96 17.65 -7.06
N ARG A 101 8.90 17.39 -7.97
CA ARG A 101 10.27 17.91 -7.87
C ARG A 101 10.31 19.43 -7.92
N GLU A 102 9.63 20.05 -8.87
CA GLU A 102 9.56 21.50 -9.03
C GLU A 102 8.92 22.18 -7.83
N LYS A 103 7.82 21.63 -7.29
CA LYS A 103 7.19 22.17 -6.07
C LYS A 103 8.14 22.13 -4.87
N ILE A 104 8.91 21.05 -4.71
CA ILE A 104 9.90 20.95 -3.63
C ILE A 104 11.02 21.98 -3.85
N ILE A 105 11.57 22.09 -5.06
CA ILE A 105 12.65 23.04 -5.35
C ILE A 105 12.16 24.49 -5.17
N SER A 106 10.94 24.80 -5.58
CA SER A 106 10.33 26.12 -5.40
C SER A 106 10.19 26.50 -3.92
N LYS A 107 9.81 25.56 -3.05
CA LYS A 107 9.60 25.83 -1.61
C LYS A 107 10.87 25.78 -0.77
N PHE A 108 11.83 24.93 -1.12
CA PHE A 108 13.03 24.69 -0.32
C PHE A 108 14.33 25.24 -0.95
N GLY A 109 14.24 25.75 -2.18
CA GLY A 109 15.35 26.31 -2.93
C GLY A 109 16.31 25.25 -3.50
N LYS A 110 17.34 25.71 -4.24
CA LYS A 110 18.39 24.84 -4.79
C LYS A 110 19.34 24.28 -3.71
N SER A 111 19.24 24.74 -2.47
CA SER A 111 20.04 24.23 -1.35
C SER A 111 19.76 22.74 -1.07
N VAL A 112 18.55 22.25 -1.37
CA VAL A 112 18.17 20.85 -1.19
C VAL A 112 18.48 19.95 -2.38
N THR A 113 19.11 20.45 -3.45
CA THR A 113 19.46 19.67 -4.64
C THR A 113 20.94 19.28 -4.68
N PHE A 114 21.26 18.33 -5.55
CA PHE A 114 22.60 18.09 -6.06
C PHE A 114 22.94 19.10 -7.17
N LYS A 115 24.20 19.09 -7.65
CA LYS A 115 24.67 19.97 -8.73
C LYS A 115 23.88 19.74 -10.03
N ASP A 116 23.44 18.51 -10.27
CA ASP A 116 22.63 18.11 -11.43
C ASP A 116 21.12 18.42 -11.30
N GLY A 117 20.71 19.16 -10.27
CA GLY A 117 19.32 19.55 -10.05
C GLY A 117 18.43 18.47 -9.43
N ARG A 118 18.93 17.24 -9.18
CA ARG A 118 18.16 16.21 -8.48
C ARG A 118 18.01 16.52 -6.99
N ILE A 119 16.89 16.19 -6.37
CA ILE A 119 16.68 16.39 -4.93
C ILE A 119 17.64 15.51 -4.13
N SER A 120 18.40 16.13 -3.22
CA SER A 120 19.21 15.44 -2.22
C SER A 120 18.39 15.18 -0.97
N ARG A 121 17.95 13.92 -0.79
CA ARG A 121 17.19 13.47 0.39
C ARG A 121 17.91 13.74 1.71
N LYS A 122 19.24 13.68 1.71
CA LYS A 122 20.06 13.99 2.91
C LYS A 122 19.93 15.47 3.28
N LYS A 123 20.07 16.37 2.31
CA LYS A 123 19.95 17.82 2.51
C LYS A 123 18.51 18.20 2.87
N LEU A 124 17.54 17.75 2.08
CA LEU A 124 16.11 17.97 2.33
C LEU A 124 15.71 17.49 3.73
N GLY A 125 16.12 16.27 4.10
CA GLY A 125 15.88 15.70 5.43
C GLY A 125 16.42 16.59 6.55
N LYS A 126 17.68 17.05 6.45
CA LYS A 126 18.28 17.97 7.45
C LYS A 126 17.43 19.24 7.61
N THR A 127 16.94 19.79 6.50
CA THR A 127 16.11 21.01 6.50
C THR A 127 14.73 20.78 7.14
N VAL A 128 14.05 19.68 6.82
CA VAL A 128 12.66 19.46 7.30
C VAL A 128 12.58 18.83 8.69
N PHE A 129 13.56 18.04 9.12
CA PHE A 129 13.54 17.45 10.47
C PHE A 129 13.87 18.48 11.57
N ALA A 130 14.52 19.59 11.22
CA ALA A 130 14.81 20.68 12.15
C ALA A 130 13.64 21.67 12.33
N ASP A 131 12.64 21.65 11.44
CA ASP A 131 11.56 22.64 11.42
C ASP A 131 10.22 21.98 11.03
N GLU A 132 9.30 21.92 11.99
CA GLU A 132 8.00 21.28 11.79
C GLU A 132 7.15 21.98 10.72
N LYS A 133 7.25 23.30 10.57
CA LYS A 133 6.52 24.03 9.51
C LYS A 133 7.01 23.59 8.14
N LYS A 134 8.33 23.45 7.98
CA LYS A 134 8.95 22.91 6.75
C LYS A 134 8.56 21.46 6.49
N MET A 135 8.48 20.63 7.53
CA MET A 135 7.97 19.26 7.38
C MET A 135 6.54 19.25 6.84
N ARG A 136 5.64 20.06 7.41
CA ARG A 136 4.24 20.15 6.95
C ARG A 136 4.14 20.61 5.49
N VAL A 137 5.00 21.54 5.05
CA VAL A 137 5.06 21.96 3.64
C VAL A 137 5.51 20.82 2.73
N LEU A 138 6.52 20.04 3.12
CA LEU A 138 6.97 18.90 2.33
C LEU A 138 5.86 17.84 2.22
N GLU A 139 5.19 17.56 3.33
CA GLU A 139 4.11 16.59 3.41
C GLU A 139 2.88 17.01 2.60
N SER A 140 2.53 18.31 2.55
CA SER A 140 1.41 18.80 1.73
C SER A 140 1.65 18.59 0.22
N ILE A 141 2.92 18.61 -0.20
CA ILE A 141 3.32 18.30 -1.58
C ILE A 141 3.28 16.78 -1.82
N LEU A 142 3.88 16.00 -0.91
CA LEU A 142 4.08 14.56 -1.13
C LEU A 142 2.84 13.71 -0.86
N HIS A 143 2.05 14.00 0.18
CA HIS A 143 0.94 13.14 0.59
C HIS A 143 -0.09 12.90 -0.52
N PRO A 144 -0.59 13.93 -1.25
CA PRO A 144 -1.55 13.71 -2.33
C PRO A 144 -0.96 12.88 -3.47
N ALA A 145 0.32 13.12 -3.81
CA ALA A 145 1.01 12.40 -4.89
C ALA A 145 1.25 10.93 -4.54
N ILE A 146 1.74 10.65 -3.32
CA ILE A 146 1.94 9.28 -2.83
C ILE A 146 0.60 8.54 -2.77
N LYS A 147 -0.44 9.17 -2.20
CA LYS A 147 -1.79 8.57 -2.13
C LYS A 147 -2.28 8.18 -3.52
N ARG A 148 -2.25 9.11 -4.48
CA ARG A 148 -2.66 8.85 -5.86
C ARG A 148 -1.88 7.70 -6.49
N ASN A 149 -0.56 7.68 -6.32
CA ASN A 149 0.29 6.63 -6.89
C ASN A 149 -0.02 5.26 -6.29
N LEU A 150 -0.13 5.17 -4.97
CA LEU A 150 -0.45 3.92 -4.27
C LEU A 150 -1.84 3.40 -4.64
N LEU A 151 -2.86 4.26 -4.63
CA LEU A 151 -4.22 3.87 -5.00
C LEU A 151 -4.29 3.38 -6.45
N LYS A 152 -3.58 4.05 -7.37
CA LYS A 152 -3.48 3.59 -8.76
C LYS A 152 -2.83 2.21 -8.86
N LYS A 153 -1.74 1.96 -8.11
CA LYS A 153 -1.04 0.67 -8.10
C LYS A 153 -1.85 -0.46 -7.45
N MET A 154 -2.66 -0.15 -6.45
CA MET A 154 -3.49 -1.12 -5.75
C MET A 154 -4.84 -1.38 -6.45
N LYS A 155 -5.17 -0.63 -7.51
CA LYS A 155 -6.42 -0.81 -8.26
C LYS A 155 -6.37 -2.14 -9.02
N GLY A 156 -7.44 -2.93 -8.89
CA GLY A 156 -7.57 -4.22 -9.58
C GLY A 156 -6.68 -5.35 -9.05
N LEU A 157 -5.93 -5.12 -7.97
CA LEU A 157 -5.16 -6.19 -7.33
C LEU A 157 -6.06 -6.98 -6.39
N GLY A 158 -5.85 -8.31 -6.39
CA GLY A 158 -6.38 -9.19 -5.37
C GLY A 158 -5.74 -8.88 -4.01
N LYS A 159 -4.64 -9.57 -3.68
CA LYS A 159 -3.93 -9.37 -2.41
C LYS A 159 -2.90 -8.24 -2.52
N ALA A 160 -3.00 -7.23 -1.65
CA ALA A 160 -2.03 -6.14 -1.56
C ALA A 160 -1.69 -5.76 -0.12
N ALA A 161 -0.41 -5.47 0.15
CA ALA A 161 0.02 -4.95 1.44
C ALA A 161 0.81 -3.64 1.24
N VAL A 162 0.50 -2.61 2.01
CA VAL A 162 1.13 -1.30 1.92
C VAL A 162 1.75 -0.89 3.24
N GLU A 163 3.08 -0.74 3.27
CA GLU A 163 3.78 -0.08 4.36
C GLU A 163 3.54 1.43 4.28
N ASN A 164 2.77 1.97 5.22
CA ASN A 164 2.46 3.39 5.28
C ASN A 164 2.41 3.89 6.74
N PRO A 165 3.54 4.33 7.32
CA PRO A 165 3.55 4.94 8.66
C PRO A 165 2.62 6.15 8.79
N LEU A 166 2.28 6.80 7.68
CA LEU A 166 1.50 8.04 7.61
C LEU A 166 0.05 7.79 7.19
N LEU A 167 -0.43 6.54 7.25
CA LEU A 167 -1.74 6.10 6.77
C LEU A 167 -2.89 7.05 7.14
N PHE A 168 -3.01 7.42 8.42
CA PHE A 168 -4.08 8.29 8.91
C PHE A 168 -3.89 9.74 8.47
N ARG A 169 -2.66 10.25 8.51
CA ARG A 169 -2.31 11.62 8.09
C ARG A 169 -2.57 11.84 6.60
N MET A 170 -2.41 10.79 5.80
CA MET A 170 -2.71 10.77 4.37
C MET A 170 -4.19 10.49 4.07
N LYS A 171 -5.04 10.30 5.08
CA LYS A 171 -6.46 9.89 4.92
C LYS A 171 -6.60 8.68 4.01
N MET A 172 -5.77 7.65 4.24
CA MET A 172 -5.73 6.41 3.45
C MET A 172 -6.37 5.21 4.16
N ALA A 173 -6.78 5.35 5.41
CA ALA A 173 -7.38 4.25 6.18
C ALA A 173 -8.65 3.67 5.53
N GLY A 174 -9.49 4.50 4.88
CA GLY A 174 -10.68 4.03 4.16
C GLY A 174 -10.42 3.33 2.82
N PHE A 175 -9.15 3.11 2.44
CA PHE A 175 -8.76 2.43 1.20
C PHE A 175 -8.07 1.08 1.44
N VAL A 176 -8.05 0.63 2.69
CA VAL A 176 -7.52 -0.66 3.12
C VAL A 176 -8.58 -1.37 3.96
N ASP A 177 -8.56 -2.70 3.93
CA ASP A 177 -9.54 -3.53 4.63
C ASP A 177 -9.09 -3.79 6.06
N LYS A 178 -7.79 -3.96 6.27
CA LYS A 178 -7.21 -4.25 7.60
C LYS A 178 -5.96 -3.43 7.84
N ILE A 179 -5.72 -3.11 9.11
CA ILE A 179 -4.58 -2.33 9.59
C ILE A 179 -3.82 -3.18 10.60
N VAL A 180 -2.57 -3.49 10.26
CA VAL A 180 -1.64 -4.27 11.09
C VAL A 180 -0.59 -3.32 11.66
N LEU A 181 -0.49 -3.25 12.98
CA LEU A 181 0.50 -2.47 13.69
C LEU A 181 1.73 -3.32 13.99
N VAL A 182 2.89 -2.93 13.45
CA VAL A 182 4.19 -3.54 13.79
C VAL A 182 4.88 -2.71 14.88
N LYS A 183 4.89 -3.24 16.10
CA LYS A 183 5.46 -2.59 17.29
C LYS A 183 6.82 -3.21 17.63
N SER A 184 7.74 -2.39 18.08
CA SER A 184 9.07 -2.80 18.57
C SER A 184 9.42 -1.96 19.78
N ASP A 185 10.22 -2.50 20.67
CA ASP A 185 10.75 -1.75 21.81
C ASP A 185 11.70 -0.65 21.34
N PHE A 186 11.77 0.45 22.10
CA PHE A 186 12.60 1.61 21.75
C PHE A 186 14.08 1.26 21.65
N SER A 187 14.59 0.46 22.58
CA SER A 187 16.00 0.02 22.58
C SER A 187 16.37 -0.73 21.30
N LYS A 188 15.44 -1.54 20.76
CA LYS A 188 15.64 -2.26 19.51
C LYS A 188 15.51 -1.35 18.28
N ILE A 189 14.60 -0.39 18.30
CA ILE A 189 14.52 0.66 17.27
C ILE A 189 15.84 1.41 17.19
N GLU A 190 16.39 1.84 18.32
CA GLU A 190 17.69 2.53 18.41
C GLU A 190 18.82 1.68 17.85
N LYS A 191 18.93 0.41 18.29
CA LYS A 191 19.89 -0.56 17.73
C LYS A 191 19.75 -0.71 16.21
N ASN A 192 18.53 -0.80 15.69
CA ASN A 192 18.29 -0.94 14.25
C ASN A 192 18.64 0.33 13.47
N ILE A 193 18.46 1.52 14.06
CA ILE A 193 18.89 2.79 13.45
C ILE A 193 20.42 2.84 13.35
N ALA A 194 21.13 2.44 14.40
CA ALA A 194 22.59 2.38 14.40
C ALA A 194 23.12 1.41 13.34
N LYS A 195 22.53 0.19 13.24
CA LYS A 195 22.88 -0.80 12.20
C LYS A 195 22.68 -0.30 10.76
N ARG A 196 21.82 0.71 10.55
CA ARG A 196 21.60 1.33 9.23
C ARG A 196 22.64 2.41 8.88
N GLY A 197 23.64 2.64 9.73
CA GLY A 197 24.68 3.64 9.51
C GLY A 197 24.17 5.08 9.61
N ILE A 198 23.06 5.32 10.33
CA ILE A 198 22.54 6.67 10.55
C ILE A 198 23.34 7.31 11.68
N ALA A 199 24.08 8.38 11.37
CA ALA A 199 24.88 9.13 12.34
C ALA A 199 24.05 9.61 13.54
N ALA A 200 24.64 9.58 14.74
CA ALA A 200 23.96 9.84 16.01
C ALA A 200 23.12 11.15 16.04
N PRO A 201 23.63 12.32 15.59
CA PRO A 201 22.83 13.54 15.60
C PRO A 201 21.55 13.44 14.75
N ARG A 202 21.61 12.69 13.64
CA ARG A 202 20.45 12.46 12.78
C ARG A 202 19.51 11.41 13.37
N ALA A 203 20.06 10.38 14.01
CA ALA A 203 19.27 9.35 14.69
C ALA A 203 18.40 9.97 15.78
N GLU A 204 18.96 10.90 16.57
CA GLU A 204 18.25 11.62 17.62
C GLU A 204 17.10 12.48 17.09
N LEU A 205 17.31 13.21 15.98
CA LEU A 205 16.24 13.96 15.31
C LEU A 205 15.09 13.03 14.86
N ILE A 206 15.42 11.85 14.32
CA ILE A 206 14.40 10.88 13.91
C ILE A 206 13.65 10.33 15.13
N LEU A 207 14.36 9.94 16.19
CA LEU A 207 13.77 9.41 17.41
C LEU A 207 12.87 10.43 18.10
N SER A 208 13.34 11.67 18.27
CA SER A 208 12.57 12.75 18.88
C SER A 208 11.34 13.14 18.05
N TYR A 209 11.46 13.17 16.71
CA TYR A 209 10.33 13.41 15.82
C TYR A 209 9.28 12.31 15.97
N GLN A 210 9.69 11.05 15.99
CA GLN A 210 8.78 9.92 16.17
C GLN A 210 8.09 9.92 17.53
N ARG A 211 8.82 10.16 18.63
CA ARG A 211 8.23 10.21 19.97
C ARG A 211 7.12 11.26 20.06
N ARG A 212 7.29 12.42 19.41
CA ARG A 212 6.30 13.51 19.39
C ARG A 212 5.11 13.26 18.47
N ASN A 213 5.35 12.65 17.30
CA ASN A 213 4.36 12.64 16.21
C ASN A 213 3.72 11.28 15.92
N LEU A 214 4.29 10.18 16.42
CA LEU A 214 3.80 8.85 16.12
C LEU A 214 2.58 8.54 17.00
N LYS A 215 1.41 8.52 16.38
CA LYS A 215 0.15 8.11 17.01
C LYS A 215 -0.38 6.87 16.31
N TYR A 216 -0.80 5.90 17.11
CA TYR A 216 -1.41 4.66 16.63
C TYR A 216 -2.93 4.70 16.80
N PRO A 217 -3.68 3.97 15.96
CA PRO A 217 -5.10 3.80 16.19
C PRO A 217 -5.34 3.11 17.53
N ARG A 218 -6.43 3.48 18.22
CA ARG A 218 -6.82 2.85 19.50
C ARG A 218 -7.01 1.34 19.39
N ARG A 219 -7.51 0.88 18.24
CA ARG A 219 -7.77 -0.54 17.95
C ARG A 219 -7.29 -0.86 16.54
N PRO A 220 -5.99 -1.18 16.32
CA PRO A 220 -5.57 -1.82 15.08
C PRO A 220 -6.22 -3.20 14.97
N HIS A 221 -6.38 -3.73 13.76
CA HIS A 221 -6.99 -5.05 13.55
C HIS A 221 -6.05 -6.16 14.06
N PHE A 222 -4.75 -6.00 13.82
CA PHE A 222 -3.73 -6.92 14.32
C PHE A 222 -2.52 -6.15 14.83
N ILE A 223 -1.79 -6.75 15.77
CA ILE A 223 -0.52 -6.25 16.29
C ILE A 223 0.53 -7.34 16.11
N ILE A 224 1.65 -7.00 15.45
CA ILE A 224 2.85 -7.84 15.36
C ILE A 224 3.91 -7.23 16.28
N LEU A 225 4.40 -8.02 17.24
CA LEU A 225 5.43 -7.60 18.18
C LEU A 225 6.81 -8.05 17.69
N ASN A 226 7.63 -7.10 17.26
CA ASN A 226 9.02 -7.32 16.89
C ASN A 226 9.96 -7.20 18.10
N THR A 227 9.74 -8.00 19.14
CA THR A 227 10.60 -8.04 20.32
C THR A 227 11.70 -9.11 20.20
N GLY A 228 11.40 -10.25 19.58
CA GLY A 228 12.32 -11.39 19.42
C GLY A 228 13.21 -11.36 18.16
N ASP A 229 13.67 -12.52 17.71
CA ASP A 229 14.48 -12.63 16.49
C ASP A 229 13.64 -12.59 15.20
N LEU A 230 14.31 -12.69 14.05
CA LEU A 230 13.65 -12.69 12.74
C LEU A 230 12.76 -13.92 12.53
N ARG A 231 13.11 -15.08 13.12
CA ARG A 231 12.32 -16.32 13.02
C ARG A 231 10.98 -16.16 13.70
N ARG A 232 10.97 -15.62 14.92
CA ARG A 232 9.76 -15.30 15.68
C ARG A 232 8.92 -14.27 14.93
N LEU A 233 9.52 -13.18 14.44
CA LEU A 233 8.80 -12.17 13.66
C LEU A 233 8.11 -12.79 12.42
N ARG A 234 8.80 -13.70 11.73
CA ARG A 234 8.24 -14.41 10.57
C ARG A 234 7.08 -15.31 10.95
N LYS A 235 7.20 -16.07 12.06
CA LYS A 235 6.12 -16.90 12.58
C LYS A 235 4.89 -16.05 12.91
N ASP A 236 5.06 -15.01 13.72
CA ASP A 236 3.96 -14.13 14.15
C ASP A 236 3.30 -13.45 12.95
N THR A 237 4.08 -13.06 11.94
CA THR A 237 3.54 -12.49 10.69
C THR A 237 2.73 -13.52 9.91
N ARG A 238 3.18 -14.77 9.82
CA ARG A 238 2.43 -15.86 9.16
C ARG A 238 1.13 -16.16 9.88
N ASP A 239 1.12 -16.15 11.21
CA ASP A 239 -0.08 -16.38 12.00
C ASP A 239 -1.12 -15.26 11.75
N VAL A 240 -0.67 -13.99 11.66
CA VAL A 240 -1.53 -12.87 11.26
C VAL A 240 -2.04 -13.02 9.82
N ILE A 241 -1.20 -13.43 8.87
CA ILE A 241 -1.63 -13.65 7.48
C ILE A 241 -2.70 -14.73 7.40
N LYS A 242 -2.53 -15.85 8.12
CA LYS A 242 -3.54 -16.91 8.19
C LYS A 242 -4.85 -16.40 8.78
N ALA A 243 -4.79 -15.61 9.86
CA ALA A 243 -5.99 -15.02 10.46
C ALA A 243 -6.71 -14.08 9.49
N LEU A 244 -5.97 -13.23 8.77
CA LEU A 244 -6.51 -12.33 7.73
C LEU A 244 -7.20 -13.10 6.60
N GLU A 245 -6.62 -14.22 6.17
CA GLU A 245 -7.19 -15.06 5.13
C GLU A 245 -8.40 -15.87 5.61
N ASN A 246 -8.40 -16.30 6.87
CA ASN A 246 -9.52 -17.03 7.47
C ASN A 246 -10.73 -16.14 7.75
N GLU A 247 -10.53 -14.94 8.32
CA GLU A 247 -11.61 -13.96 8.51
C GLU A 247 -12.30 -13.63 7.19
N ARG A 248 -11.56 -13.66 6.08
CA ARG A 248 -12.11 -13.42 4.75
C ARG A 248 -12.94 -14.58 4.20
N ARG A 249 -12.65 -15.83 4.56
CA ARG A 249 -13.42 -17.00 4.08
C ARG A 249 -14.79 -17.13 4.75
N ASN A 250 -14.98 -16.46 5.89
CA ASN A 250 -16.19 -16.55 6.71
C ASN A 250 -17.17 -15.38 6.50
N VAL A 251 -16.94 -14.54 5.48
CA VAL A 251 -17.78 -13.39 5.08
C VAL A 251 -18.22 -13.59 3.65
#